data_AF-A0A2E3X8I6-F1
#
_entry.id   AF-A0A2E3X8I6-F1
#
_cell.length_a   1.000
_cell.length_b   1.000
_cell.length_c   1.000
_cell.angle_alpha   90.00
_cell.angle_beta   90.00
_cell.angle_gamma   90.00
#
_symmetry.space_group_name_H-M   'P 1'
#
loop_
_entity.id
_entity.type
_entity.pdbx_description
1 polymer ?
#
loop_
_entity_poly.entity_id
_entity_poly.type
_entity_poly.pdbx_seq_one_letter_code
_entity_poly.pdbx_strand_id
1 'polypeptide(L)' 'MNFFLTNQNNAERIVRFITSLFLLPAPIIYETSNFSLAQFLIGGILIFNAFSGMCVIYLFFGVNTCRINQ' A
#
# COMPACT_ATOMS: atom_id res chain seq x y z
N MET A 1 9.19 10.27 -18.36
CA MET A 1 7.86 10.29 -17.70
C MET A 1 8.13 10.38 -16.21
N ASN A 2 7.57 11.36 -15.50
CA ASN A 2 7.79 11.51 -14.06
C ASN A 2 7.14 10.34 -13.32
N PHE A 3 7.91 9.31 -12.98
CA PHE A 3 7.46 8.12 -12.25
C PHE A 3 7.04 8.42 -10.79
N PHE A 4 7.23 9.66 -10.33
CA PHE A 4 6.93 10.12 -8.98
C PHE A 4 5.69 11.03 -8.92
N LEU A 5 4.73 10.88 -9.84
CA LEU A 5 3.42 11.50 -9.68
C LEU A 5 2.63 10.73 -8.60
N THR A 6 2.76 11.19 -7.35
CA THR A 6 2.03 10.62 -6.23
C THR A 6 0.57 11.05 -6.31
N ASN A 7 -0.28 10.12 -6.72
CA ASN A 7 -1.72 10.32 -6.94
C ASN A 7 -2.53 10.31 -5.62
N GLN A 8 -1.85 9.99 -4.53
CA GLN A 8 -2.45 9.66 -3.24
C GLN A 8 -2.05 10.66 -2.17
N ASN A 9 -3.00 11.01 -1.29
CA ASN A 9 -2.77 11.93 -0.18
C ASN A 9 -1.75 11.37 0.82
N ASN A 10 -0.93 12.25 1.42
CA ASN A 10 0.11 11.87 2.38
C ASN A 10 -0.47 11.10 3.59
N ALA A 11 -1.66 11.46 4.06
CA ALA A 11 -2.31 10.78 5.18
C ALA A 11 -2.63 9.32 4.87
N GLU A 12 -3.15 9.01 3.68
CA GLU A 12 -3.48 7.63 3.31
C GLU A 12 -2.23 6.78 3.11
N ARG A 13 -1.14 7.38 2.63
CA ARG A 13 0.18 6.75 2.53
C ARG A 13 0.69 6.33 3.91
N ILE A 14 0.54 7.20 4.89
CA ILE A 14 0.92 6.93 6.29
C ILE A 14 0.05 5.82 6.88
N VAL A 15 -1.27 5.85 6.67
CA VAL A 15 -2.17 4.78 7.15
C VAL A 15 -1.75 3.43 6.58
N ARG A 16 -1.51 3.32 5.27
CA ARG A 16 -1.07 2.06 4.64
C ARG A 16 0.26 1.56 5.19
N PHE A 17 1.20 2.48 5.45
CA PHE A 17 2.49 2.13 6.07
C PHE A 17 2.29 1.58 7.48
N ILE A 18 1.54 2.29 8.33
CA ILE A 18 1.25 1.88 9.71
C ILE A 18 0.54 0.53 9.72
N THR A 19 -0.51 0.36 8.91
CA THR A 19 -1.23 -0.91 8.80
C THR A 19 -0.30 -2.05 8.36
N SER A 20 0.55 -1.84 7.35
CA SER A 20 1.50 -2.86 6.91
C SER A 20 2.49 -3.29 7.99
N LEU A 21 2.89 -2.38 8.87
CA LEU A 21 3.81 -2.66 9.97
C LEU A 21 3.22 -3.64 10.98
N PHE A 22 1.89 -3.63 11.16
CA PHE A 22 1.19 -4.59 12.02
C PHE A 22 0.90 -5.93 11.34
N LEU A 23 0.69 -5.95 10.02
CA LEU A 23 0.38 -7.17 9.28
C LEU A 23 1.61 -8.00 8.90
N LEU A 24 2.75 -7.37 8.58
CA LEU A 24 3.99 -8.07 8.22
C LEU A 24 4.56 -9.01 9.31
N PRO A 25 4.51 -8.69 10.61
CA PRO A 25 5.00 -9.61 11.64
C PRO A 25 4.04 -10.78 11.94
N ALA A 26 2.89 -10.89 11.27
CA ALA A 26 1.91 -11.95 11.56
C ALA A 26 2.51 -13.38 11.55
N PRO A 27 3.37 -13.81 10.58
CA PRO A 27 3.98 -15.14 10.57
C PRO A 27 4.89 -15.44 11.77
N ILE A 28 5.43 -14.39 12.39
CA ILE A 28 6.32 -14.50 13.55
C ILE A 28 5.50 -14.70 14.82
N ILE A 29 4.33 -14.08 14.93
CA ILE A 29 3.48 -14.09 16.13
C ILE A 29 2.52 -15.30 16.14
N TYR A 30 1.90 -15.59 14.99
CA TYR A 30 0.80 -16.57 14.87
C TYR A 30 1.22 -17.89 14.20
N GLU A 31 2.51 -18.14 14.07
CA GLU A 31 3.10 -19.22 13.29
C GLU A 31 2.66 -19.22 11.81
N THR A 32 3.15 -20.20 11.03
CA THR A 32 2.83 -20.37 9.62
C THR A 32 1.46 -21.04 9.44
N SER A 33 0.40 -20.32 9.79
CA SER A 33 -0.98 -20.70 9.44
C SER A 33 -1.41 -20.01 8.13
N ASN A 34 -2.41 -20.58 7.43
CA ASN A 34 -2.93 -20.00 6.18
C ASN A 34 -3.39 -18.55 6.37
N PHE A 35 -3.96 -18.23 7.53
CA PHE A 35 -4.41 -16.89 7.89
C PHE A 35 -3.24 -15.91 8.05
N SER A 36 -2.18 -16.35 8.74
CA SER A 36 -0.97 -15.57 8.96
C SER A 36 -0.22 -15.28 7.65
N LEU A 37 -0.17 -16.26 6.75
CA LEU A 37 0.40 -16.09 5.41
C LEU A 37 -0.40 -15.09 4.56
N ALA A 38 -1.74 -15.15 4.64
CA ALA A 38 -2.59 -14.19 3.95
C ALA A 38 -2.38 -12.75 4.47
N GLN A 39 -2.28 -12.58 5.79
CA GLN A 39 -1.98 -11.28 6.41
C GLN A 39 -0.62 -10.75 5.97
N PHE A 40 0.40 -11.59 5.93
CA PHE A 40 1.73 -11.22 5.44
C PHE A 40 1.70 -10.73 3.99
N LEU A 41 1.01 -11.45 3.11
CA LEU A 41 0.85 -11.05 1.70
C LEU A 41 0.14 -9.70 1.56
N ILE A 42 -0.95 -9.49 2.30
CA ILE A 42 -1.68 -8.21 2.31
C ILE A 42 -0.78 -7.09 2.86
N GLY A 43 -0.03 -7.35 3.92
CA GLY A 43 0.96 -6.41 4.48
C GLY A 43 2.04 -6.03 3.46
N GLY A 44 2.56 -7.00 2.71
CA GLY A 44 3.52 -6.78 1.62
C GLY A 44 2.97 -5.90 0.50
N ILE A 45 1.72 -6.11 0.09
CA ILE A 45 1.06 -5.27 -0.91
C ILE A 45 0.86 -3.85 -0.38
N LEU A 46 0.46 -3.70 0.88
CA LEU A 46 0.26 -2.40 1.52
C LEU A 46 1.56 -1.61 1.65
N ILE A 47 2.68 -2.24 2.04
CA ILE A 47 3.95 -1.54 2.18
C ILE A 47 4.50 -1.10 0.81
N PHE A 48 4.34 -1.93 -0.22
CA PHE A 48 4.69 -1.55 -1.59
C PHE A 48 3.90 -0.31 -2.05
N ASN A 49 2.58 -0.31 -1.80
CA ASN A 49 1.72 0.84 -2.09
C ASN A 49 2.08 2.09 -1.26
N ALA A 50 2.51 1.91 -0.01
CA ALA A 50 2.95 3.00 0.85
C ALA A 50 4.28 3.61 0.37
N PHE A 51 5.21 2.83 -0.17
CA PHE A 51 6.48 3.35 -0.68
C PHE A 51 6.38 3.94 -2.08
N SER A 52 5.67 3.28 -3.00
CA SER A 52 5.54 3.72 -4.39
C SER A 52 4.81 5.07 -4.51
N GLY A 53 3.89 5.39 -3.60
CA GLY A 53 3.09 6.62 -3.67
C GLY A 53 2.13 6.67 -4.87
N MET A 54 2.13 5.59 -5.68
CA MET A 54 1.23 5.32 -6.78
C MET A 54 0.59 3.95 -6.51
N CYS A 55 -0.72 3.91 -6.34
CA CYS A 55 -1.45 2.65 -6.45
C CYS A 55 -1.46 2.29 -7.94
N VAL A 56 -0.68 1.29 -8.36
CA VAL A 56 -0.58 0.87 -9.77
C VAL A 56 -1.95 0.54 -10.36
N ILE A 57 -2.88 0.08 -9.52
CA ILE A 57 -4.30 -0.10 -9.85
C ILE A 57 -4.94 1.20 -10.38
N TYR A 58 -4.70 2.36 -9.75
CA TYR A 58 -5.25 3.63 -10.24
C TYR A 58 -4.67 4.02 -11.60
N LEU A 59 -3.40 3.71 -11.86
CA LEU A 59 -2.81 3.88 -13.20
C LEU A 59 -3.44 2.93 -14.22
N PHE A 60 -3.67 1.67 -13.83
CA PHE A 60 -4.25 0.64 -14.68
C PHE A 60 -5.72 0.93 -15.04
N PHE A 61 -6.49 1.49 -14.09
CA PHE A 61 -7.87 1.94 -14.31
C PHE A 61 -7.97 3.36 -14.88
N GLY A 62 -6.84 4.04 -15.15
CA GLY A 62 -6.82 5.40 -15.70
C GLY A 62 -7.42 6.48 -14.78
N VAL A 63 -7.56 6.19 -13.48
CA VAL A 63 -8.17 7.10 -12.50
C VAL A 63 -7.07 7.96 -11.88
N ASN A 64 -7.03 9.23 -12.25
CA ASN A 64 -6.18 10.24 -11.62
C ASN A 64 -6.97 10.93 -10.50
N THR A 65 -6.72 10.57 -9.24
CA THR A 65 -7.24 11.25 -8.05
C THR A 65 -6.42 12.49 -7.66
N CYS A 66 -5.33 12.78 -8.38
CA CYS A 66 -4.54 13.99 -8.27
C CYS A 66 -5.52 15.12 -8.49
N ARG A 67 -5.70 15.96 -7.47
CA ARG A 67 -6.37 17.24 -7.66
C ARG A 67 -5.55 18.00 -8.69
N ILE A 68 -6.06 18.06 -9.91
CA ILE A 68 -5.66 19.06 -10.88
C ILE A 68 -6.08 20.36 -10.19
N ASN A 69 -5.14 21.03 -9.54
CA ASN A 69 -5.41 22.34 -8.96
C ASN A 69 -5.90 23.24 -10.09
N GLN A 70 -7.15 23.67 -10.02
CA GLN A 70 -7.52 25.00 -10.52
C GLN A 70 -7.14 26.01 -9.44
#